data_AF-A0A3R7FER1-F1
#
_entry.id   AF-A0A3R7FER1-F1
#
_cell.length_a   1.000
_cell.length_b   1.000
_cell.length_c   1.000
_cell.angle_alpha   90.00
_cell.angle_beta   90.00
_cell.angle_gamma   90.00
#
_symmetry.space_group_name_H-M   'P 1'
#
loop_
_entity.id
_entity.type
_entity.pdbx_description
1 polymer ?
#
loop_
_entity_poly.entity_id
_entity_poly.type
_entity_poly.pdbx_seq_one_letter_code
_entity_poly.pdbx_strand_id
1 'polypeptide(L)'
;MVNRACAKLRIPYIFGAAIGIEGNLSVFAPPETPCLECVFPNIEDSSLMSCDVRGVLGATPGIIGTMQAMETIKVLTGMGSVLKDKLMICDFSDMCFTTIDIYKRENCPACQGTMALEEKRGKLVWLCGHGTVNVNPEKPLKISLNEIYDKAKQHFKIRIKSQLAIIFDYKNCDITLFNSGRMLIKNVDNEEKALKIYREICEKLGIA
;
A
#
# COMPACT_ATOMS: atom_id res chain seq x y z
N MET A 1 7.91 3.60 2.28
CA MET A 1 7.69 4.97 1.72
C MET A 1 7.21 5.98 2.77
N VAL A 2 6.03 5.79 3.38
CA VAL A 2 5.42 6.75 4.34
C VAL A 2 6.38 7.14 5.47
N ASN A 3 7.00 6.16 6.13
CA ASN A 3 7.99 6.38 7.19
C ASN A 3 9.06 7.43 6.83
N ARG A 4 9.71 7.27 5.67
CA ARG A 4 10.78 8.16 5.20
C ARG A 4 10.26 9.56 4.85
N ALA A 5 9.08 9.64 4.22
CA ALA A 5 8.45 10.92 3.89
C ALA A 5 8.09 11.71 5.16
N CYS A 6 7.45 11.04 6.13
CA CYS A 6 7.10 11.60 7.43
C CYS A 6 8.34 12.02 8.23
N ALA A 7 9.41 11.22 8.24
CA ALA A 7 10.68 11.59 8.88
C ALA A 7 11.33 12.83 8.24
N LYS A 8 11.33 12.91 6.91
CA LYS A 8 11.87 14.07 6.19
C LYS A 8 11.04 15.33 6.43
N LEU A 9 9.71 15.22 6.39
CA LEU A 9 8.79 16.35 6.53
C LEU A 9 8.45 16.68 8.00
N ARG A 10 8.90 15.84 8.94
CA ARG A 10 8.59 15.94 10.38
C ARG A 10 7.08 15.94 10.65
N ILE A 11 6.35 15.09 9.93
CA ILE A 11 4.91 14.92 10.08
C ILE A 11 4.66 13.63 10.86
N PRO A 12 3.98 13.67 12.01
CA PRO A 12 3.64 12.45 12.74
C PRO A 12 2.65 11.60 11.93
N TYR A 13 2.75 10.28 12.06
CA TYR A 13 1.78 9.36 11.47
C TYR A 13 1.48 8.19 12.39
N ILE A 14 0.27 7.65 12.25
CA ILE A 14 -0.22 6.54 13.06
C ILE A 14 -0.03 5.28 12.23
N PHE A 15 0.91 4.44 12.64
CA PHE A 15 1.19 3.17 12.01
C PHE A 15 0.20 2.11 12.47
N GLY A 16 -0.37 1.38 11.51
CA GLY A 16 -1.18 0.20 11.75
C GLY A 16 -0.79 -0.89 10.76
N ALA A 17 -0.72 -2.13 11.24
CA ALA A 17 -0.53 -3.32 10.42
C ALA A 17 -1.44 -4.45 10.92
N ALA A 18 -1.88 -5.31 10.01
CA ALA A 18 -2.77 -6.43 10.32
C ALA A 18 -2.47 -7.61 9.39
N ILE A 19 -2.40 -8.82 9.95
CA ILE A 19 -2.24 -10.06 9.18
C ILE A 19 -2.86 -11.22 9.96
N GLY A 20 -3.58 -12.13 9.29
CA GLY A 20 -4.32 -13.19 9.97
C GLY A 20 -5.31 -12.60 10.98
N ILE A 21 -5.08 -12.89 12.27
CA ILE A 21 -5.82 -12.38 13.42
C ILE A 21 -4.91 -11.59 14.38
N GLU A 22 -3.80 -11.06 13.87
CA GLU A 22 -2.83 -10.27 14.61
C GLU A 22 -2.78 -8.83 14.05
N GLY A 23 -2.39 -7.88 14.88
CA GLY A 23 -2.16 -6.52 14.44
C GLY A 23 -1.15 -5.76 15.28
N ASN A 24 -0.68 -4.63 14.73
CA ASN A 24 0.28 -3.75 15.38
C ASN A 24 -0.15 -2.30 15.27
N LEU A 25 0.14 -1.49 16.28
CA LEU A 25 -0.21 -0.08 16.34
C LEU A 25 0.90 0.75 17.02
N SER A 26 1.24 1.91 16.45
CA SER A 26 2.20 2.85 17.04
C SER A 26 1.98 4.27 16.51
N VAL A 27 2.45 5.28 17.26
CA VAL A 27 2.51 6.68 16.80
C VAL A 27 3.97 7.06 16.55
N PHE A 28 4.32 7.27 15.29
CA PHE A 28 5.66 7.69 14.90
C PHE A 28 5.69 9.19 14.60
N ALA A 29 6.57 9.92 15.29
CA ALA A 29 6.83 11.35 15.12
C ALA A 29 8.33 11.67 15.06
N PRO A 30 9.13 11.06 14.16
CA PRO A 30 10.55 11.39 14.03
C PRO A 30 10.77 12.90 13.76
N PRO A 31 11.77 13.54 14.42
CA PRO A 31 12.85 12.94 15.19
C PRO A 31 12.57 12.71 16.68
N GLU A 32 11.37 13.07 17.17
CA GLU A 32 10.96 12.95 18.59
C GLU A 32 10.94 11.49 19.04
N THR A 33 10.38 10.60 18.22
CA THR A 33 10.30 9.15 18.47
C THR A 33 11.29 8.38 17.58
N PRO A 34 11.53 7.06 17.79
CA PRO A 34 12.00 6.19 16.73
C PRO A 34 11.08 6.25 15.51
N CYS A 35 11.61 5.87 14.36
CA CYS A 35 10.82 5.67 13.14
C CYS A 35 10.56 4.17 12.92
N LEU A 36 9.73 3.80 11.95
CA LEU A 36 9.45 2.39 11.65
C LEU A 36 10.72 1.58 11.33
N GLU A 37 11.68 2.18 10.62
CA GLU A 37 12.97 1.55 10.29
C GLU A 37 13.99 1.55 11.45
N CYS A 38 13.66 2.16 12.60
CA CYS A 38 14.37 1.89 13.86
C CYS A 38 13.91 0.57 14.46
N VAL A 39 12.60 0.29 14.41
CA VAL A 39 11.97 -0.91 14.98
C VAL A 39 12.19 -2.13 14.08
N PHE A 40 11.98 -1.95 12.77
CA PHE A 40 12.10 -3.01 11.79
C PHE A 40 13.14 -2.64 10.71
N PRO A 41 14.43 -2.82 11.00
CA PRO A 41 15.50 -2.52 10.04
C PRO A 41 15.49 -3.51 8.88
N ASN A 42 15.79 -3.01 7.67
CA ASN A 42 16.01 -3.85 6.48
C ASN A 42 14.84 -4.78 6.10
N ILE A 43 13.59 -4.37 6.37
CA ILE A 43 12.44 -5.08 5.81
C ILE A 43 12.50 -4.96 4.28
N GLU A 44 12.57 -6.12 3.63
CA GLU A 44 12.30 -6.26 2.20
C GLU A 44 10.89 -6.80 2.03
N ASP A 45 10.11 -6.26 1.10
CA ASP A 45 8.73 -6.72 0.89
C ASP A 45 8.67 -8.22 0.50
N SER A 46 9.74 -8.75 -0.09
CA SER A 46 9.92 -10.18 -0.44
C SER A 46 10.07 -11.10 0.78
N SER A 47 10.50 -10.59 1.93
CA SER A 47 10.74 -11.39 3.14
C SER A 47 9.54 -11.42 4.08
N LEU A 48 8.49 -10.67 3.79
CA LEU A 48 7.25 -10.65 4.58
C LEU A 48 6.20 -11.59 3.98
N MET A 49 5.50 -12.33 4.85
CA MET A 49 4.29 -13.04 4.45
C MET A 49 3.22 -12.02 4.05
N SER A 50 2.69 -12.14 2.84
CA SER A 50 1.58 -11.30 2.39
C SER A 50 0.25 -11.79 2.97
N CYS A 51 -0.74 -10.90 3.01
CA CYS A 51 -2.11 -11.30 3.35
C CYS A 51 -2.70 -12.29 2.33
N ASP A 52 -2.11 -12.44 1.13
CA ASP A 52 -2.49 -13.51 0.18
C ASP A 52 -2.08 -14.90 0.67
N VAL A 53 -0.95 -15.00 1.38
CA VAL A 53 -0.41 -16.27 1.85
C VAL A 53 -1.00 -16.61 3.22
N ARG A 54 -0.99 -15.67 4.16
CA ARG A 54 -1.45 -15.89 5.54
C ARG A 54 -2.94 -15.65 5.74
N GLY A 55 -3.60 -14.96 4.80
CA GLY A 55 -4.96 -14.44 4.98
C GLY A 55 -5.02 -13.24 5.93
N VAL A 56 -6.19 -12.61 6.01
CA VAL A 56 -6.52 -11.63 7.04
C VAL A 56 -8.02 -11.70 7.33
N LEU A 57 -8.40 -11.85 8.59
CA LEU A 57 -9.80 -11.82 8.98
C LEU A 57 -10.29 -10.37 8.93
N GLY A 58 -11.34 -10.07 8.17
CA GLY A 58 -11.78 -8.67 7.93
C GLY A 58 -12.03 -7.84 9.20
N ALA A 59 -12.37 -8.48 10.33
CA ALA A 59 -12.50 -7.82 11.63
C ALA A 59 -11.16 -7.25 12.14
N THR A 60 -10.04 -7.93 11.90
CA THR A 60 -8.69 -7.53 12.33
C THR A 60 -8.28 -6.13 11.82
N PRO A 61 -8.27 -5.83 10.49
CA PRO A 61 -7.99 -4.49 10.01
C PRO A 61 -9.09 -3.49 10.39
N GLY A 62 -10.34 -3.95 10.62
CA GLY A 62 -11.41 -3.10 11.14
C GLY A 62 -11.12 -2.58 12.56
N ILE A 63 -10.67 -3.47 13.46
CA ILE A 63 -10.25 -3.12 14.82
C ILE A 63 -9.01 -2.21 14.76
N ILE A 64 -7.95 -2.63 14.05
CA ILE A 64 -6.71 -1.84 13.95
C ILE A 64 -6.99 -0.45 13.35
N GLY A 65 -7.78 -0.35 12.29
CA GLY A 65 -8.16 0.94 11.71
C GLY A 65 -8.92 1.85 12.68
N THR A 66 -9.81 1.27 13.49
CA THR A 66 -10.53 2.02 14.54
C THR A 66 -9.57 2.51 15.63
N MET A 67 -8.60 1.68 16.04
CA MET A 67 -7.57 2.08 16.99
C MET A 67 -6.64 3.16 16.40
N GLN A 68 -6.32 3.09 15.11
CA GLN A 68 -5.57 4.15 14.42
C GLN A 68 -6.34 5.48 14.45
N ALA A 69 -7.64 5.46 14.20
CA ALA A 69 -8.49 6.64 14.32
C ALA A 69 -8.49 7.20 15.74
N MET A 70 -8.54 6.34 16.76
CA MET A 70 -8.44 6.76 18.16
C MET A 70 -7.10 7.43 18.47
N GLU A 71 -5.96 6.85 18.07
CA GLU A 71 -4.65 7.51 18.22
C GLU A 71 -4.60 8.86 17.50
N THR A 72 -5.20 8.96 16.30
CA THR A 72 -5.26 10.21 15.54
C THR A 72 -6.01 11.29 16.29
N ILE A 73 -7.17 10.96 16.87
CA ILE A 73 -7.95 11.90 17.69
C ILE A 73 -7.12 12.34 18.90
N LYS A 74 -6.47 11.42 19.61
CA LYS A 74 -5.62 11.77 20.76
C LYS A 74 -4.47 12.69 20.37
N VAL A 75 -3.80 12.43 19.25
CA VAL A 75 -2.72 13.28 18.73
C VAL A 75 -3.23 14.69 18.42
N LEU A 76 -4.39 14.82 17.76
CA LEU A 76 -4.94 16.12 17.36
C LEU A 76 -5.49 16.93 18.52
N THR A 77 -6.05 16.26 19.52
CA THR A 77 -6.73 16.92 20.66
C THR A 77 -5.83 17.09 21.88
N GLY A 78 -4.69 16.40 21.94
CA GLY A 78 -3.85 16.33 23.13
C GLY A 78 -4.48 15.50 24.27
N MET A 79 -5.50 14.69 23.98
CA MET A 79 -6.21 13.90 24.98
C MET A 79 -5.44 12.64 25.38
N GLY A 80 -5.24 12.45 26.68
CA GLY A 80 -4.64 11.23 27.24
C GLY A 80 -3.21 10.98 26.77
N SER A 81 -2.78 9.71 26.79
CA SER A 81 -1.47 9.28 26.30
C SER A 81 -1.57 8.64 24.91
N VAL A 82 -0.67 9.04 24.02
CA VAL A 82 -0.50 8.44 22.68
C VAL A 82 0.56 7.33 22.71
N LEU A 83 0.53 6.44 21.71
CA LEU A 83 1.52 5.37 21.54
C LEU A 83 2.84 5.85 20.94
N LYS A 84 3.33 7.03 21.37
CA LYS A 84 4.71 7.46 21.09
C LYS A 84 5.67 6.58 21.88
N ASP A 85 6.82 6.26 21.28
CA ASP A 85 7.87 5.40 21.84
C ASP A 85 7.39 3.99 22.24
N LYS A 86 6.23 3.57 21.74
CA LYS A 86 5.58 2.30 22.07
C LYS A 86 5.12 1.58 20.81
N LEU A 87 5.23 0.26 20.80
CA LEU A 87 4.60 -0.63 19.84
C LEU A 87 3.58 -1.49 20.57
N MET A 88 2.31 -1.35 20.21
CA MET A 88 1.26 -2.24 20.67
C MET A 88 1.13 -3.41 19.69
N ILE A 89 1.22 -4.63 20.21
CA ILE A 89 1.01 -5.90 19.52
C ILE A 89 -0.34 -6.44 20.00
N CYS A 90 -1.21 -6.76 19.06
CA CYS A 90 -2.56 -7.25 19.30
C CYS A 90 -2.66 -8.69 18.79
N ASP A 91 -2.98 -9.62 19.69
CA ASP A 91 -3.41 -10.97 19.34
C ASP A 91 -4.93 -11.05 19.56
N PHE A 92 -5.70 -11.20 18.48
CA PHE A 92 -7.15 -11.27 18.57
C PHE A 92 -7.68 -12.69 18.79
N SER A 93 -6.80 -13.70 18.87
CA SER A 93 -7.20 -15.08 19.21
C SER A 93 -7.67 -15.18 20.67
N ASP A 94 -6.95 -14.50 21.57
CA ASP A 94 -7.21 -14.44 23.01
C ASP A 94 -7.55 -13.02 23.50
N MET A 95 -7.61 -12.05 22.57
CA MET A 95 -7.81 -10.62 22.85
C MET A 95 -6.71 -10.02 23.73
N CYS A 96 -5.47 -10.48 23.55
CA CYS A 96 -4.30 -9.96 24.25
C CYS A 96 -3.72 -8.72 23.57
N PHE A 97 -3.45 -7.68 24.37
CA PHE A 97 -2.79 -6.46 23.94
C PHE A 97 -1.52 -6.25 24.75
N THR A 98 -0.38 -6.45 24.10
CA THR A 98 0.94 -6.24 24.72
C THR A 98 1.55 -4.96 24.17
N THR A 99 2.02 -4.08 25.05
CA THR A 99 2.75 -2.87 24.64
C THR A 99 4.21 -3.02 25.04
N ILE A 100 5.10 -2.79 24.08
CA ILE A 100 6.55 -2.76 24.31
C ILE A 100 7.10 -1.37 24.03
N ASP A 101 8.13 -0.97 24.78
CA ASP A 101 8.86 0.26 24.51
C ASP A 101 9.78 0.06 23.30
N ILE A 102 9.87 1.08 22.45
CA ILE A 102 10.71 1.09 21.27
C ILE A 102 11.68 2.27 21.32
N TYR A 103 12.88 2.06 20.78
CA TYR A 103 13.98 3.00 20.93
C TYR A 103 14.56 3.43 19.58
N LYS A 104 15.06 4.65 19.54
CA LYS A 104 15.71 5.22 18.35
C LYS A 104 17.05 4.52 18.12
N ARG A 105 17.26 4.06 16.90
CA ARG A 105 18.53 3.48 16.45
C ARG A 105 19.50 4.60 16.05
N GLU A 106 20.69 4.63 16.65
CA GLU A 106 21.69 5.70 16.50
C GLU A 106 22.00 6.04 15.04
N ASN A 107 22.16 5.01 14.21
CA ASN A 107 22.52 5.14 12.79
C ASN A 107 21.36 4.81 11.85
N CYS A 108 20.12 5.18 12.20
CA CYS A 108 18.97 4.95 11.33
C CYS A 108 18.99 5.91 10.12
N PRO A 109 19.16 5.41 8.88
CA PRO A 109 19.31 6.28 7.73
C PRO A 109 18.01 7.05 7.40
N ALA A 110 16.84 6.46 7.68
CA ALA A 110 15.56 7.13 7.52
C ALA A 110 15.41 8.33 8.47
N CYS A 111 15.87 8.21 9.72
CA CYS A 111 15.88 9.31 10.69
C CYS A 111 16.92 10.39 10.34
N GLN A 112 18.03 10.00 9.73
CA GLN A 112 19.10 10.92 9.31
C GLN A 112 18.82 11.58 7.94
N GLY A 113 17.76 11.14 7.23
CA GLY A 113 17.43 11.62 5.89
C GLY A 113 18.45 11.22 4.82
N THR A 114 19.30 10.24 5.10
CA THR A 114 20.42 9.82 4.23
C THR A 114 20.02 8.75 3.23
N MET A 115 18.90 8.06 3.43
CA MET A 115 18.35 7.16 2.42
C MET A 115 17.56 7.95 1.38
N ALA A 116 17.99 7.86 0.13
CA ALA A 116 17.18 8.30 -1.00
C ALA A 116 15.80 7.62 -0.94
N LEU A 117 14.75 8.36 -1.28
CA LEU A 117 13.51 7.75 -1.73
C LEU A 117 13.84 7.11 -3.08
N GLU A 118 14.44 5.93 -3.06
CA GLU A 118 14.59 5.16 -4.28
C GLU A 118 13.18 4.87 -4.78
N GLU A 119 12.76 5.61 -5.82
CA GLU A 119 11.70 5.19 -6.71
C GLU A 119 12.20 3.97 -7.49
N LYS A 120 12.43 2.84 -6.80
CA LYS A 120 12.25 1.55 -7.46
C LYS A 120 10.75 1.46 -7.74
N ARG A 121 10.31 2.14 -8.80
CA ARG A 121 9.01 1.87 -9.42
C ARG A 121 9.11 0.44 -9.88
N GLY A 122 8.71 -0.49 -9.00
CA GLY A 122 8.39 -1.82 -9.43
C GLY A 122 7.44 -1.63 -10.61
N LYS A 123 7.86 -2.06 -11.80
CA LYS A 123 6.97 -2.14 -12.98
C LYS A 123 5.69 -2.87 -12.60
N LEU A 124 5.78 -3.73 -11.59
CA LEU A 124 4.76 -4.63 -11.12
C LEU A 124 4.82 -4.71 -9.59
N VAL A 125 3.66 -4.63 -8.91
CA VAL A 125 3.50 -4.89 -7.47
C VAL A 125 2.27 -5.74 -7.26
N TRP A 126 2.40 -6.85 -6.53
CA TRP A 126 1.26 -7.68 -6.13
C TRP A 126 0.44 -7.02 -5.01
N LEU A 127 -0.88 -7.06 -5.14
CA LEU A 127 -1.83 -6.58 -4.14
C LEU A 127 -2.53 -7.74 -3.48
N CYS A 128 -2.68 -7.62 -2.16
CA CYS A 128 -3.39 -8.59 -1.35
C CYS A 128 -4.88 -8.73 -1.70
N GLY A 129 -5.35 -9.97 -1.66
CA GLY A 129 -6.74 -10.41 -1.58
C GLY A 129 -7.27 -11.17 -2.79
N HIS A 130 -6.70 -11.02 -4.01
CA HIS A 130 -7.39 -11.46 -5.23
C HIS A 130 -6.47 -11.75 -6.44
N GLY A 131 -5.24 -12.24 -6.24
CA GLY A 131 -4.30 -12.48 -7.36
C GLY A 131 -4.20 -11.25 -8.28
N THR A 132 -4.11 -10.07 -7.65
CA THR A 132 -4.21 -8.78 -8.34
C THR A 132 -2.84 -8.16 -8.45
N VAL A 133 -2.50 -7.75 -9.65
CA VAL A 133 -1.24 -7.10 -9.96
C VAL A 133 -1.47 -5.64 -10.30
N ASN A 134 -0.68 -4.75 -9.71
CA ASN A 134 -0.59 -3.34 -10.09
C ASN A 134 0.61 -3.13 -11.01
N VAL A 135 0.34 -2.88 -12.29
CA VAL A 135 1.36 -2.56 -13.30
C VAL A 135 1.45 -1.06 -13.48
N ASN A 136 2.64 -0.50 -13.27
CA ASN A 136 2.92 0.91 -13.47
C ASN A 136 3.69 1.12 -14.78
N PRO A 137 3.33 2.14 -15.59
CA PRO A 137 4.16 2.53 -16.73
C PRO A 137 5.52 3.06 -16.25
N GLU A 138 6.54 2.98 -17.11
CA GLU A 138 7.88 3.53 -16.82
C GLU A 138 7.80 5.03 -16.50
N LYS A 139 6.99 5.77 -17.26
CA LYS A 139 6.67 7.18 -17.03
C LYS A 139 5.15 7.35 -16.91
N PRO A 140 4.64 8.16 -15.96
CA PRO A 140 3.20 8.35 -15.81
C PRO A 140 2.66 9.01 -17.09
N LEU A 141 1.65 8.40 -17.67
CA LEU A 141 0.98 8.94 -18.85
C LEU A 141 -0.06 9.97 -18.42
N LYS A 142 -0.43 10.89 -19.31
CA LYS A 142 -1.59 11.78 -19.12
C LYS A 142 -2.68 11.36 -20.09
N ILE A 143 -3.51 10.43 -19.65
CA ILE A 143 -4.57 9.84 -20.46
C ILE A 143 -5.90 10.54 -20.16
N SER A 144 -6.56 11.01 -21.21
CA SER A 144 -7.97 11.38 -21.17
C SER A 144 -8.82 10.10 -21.25
N LEU A 145 -9.44 9.71 -20.13
CA LEU A 145 -10.31 8.53 -20.10
C LEU A 145 -11.55 8.70 -20.98
N ASN A 146 -11.93 9.93 -21.33
CA ASN A 146 -13.01 10.17 -22.28
C ASN A 146 -12.61 9.74 -23.69
N GLU A 147 -11.42 10.15 -24.15
CA GLU A 147 -10.89 9.80 -25.47
C GLU A 147 -10.58 8.31 -25.59
N ILE A 148 -10.01 7.72 -24.54
CA ILE A 148 -9.67 6.29 -24.55
C ILE A 148 -10.90 5.40 -24.48
N TYR A 149 -11.98 5.85 -23.83
CA TYR A 149 -13.17 5.04 -23.68
C TYR A 149 -13.78 4.62 -25.02
N ASP A 150 -13.76 5.50 -26.03
CA ASP A 150 -14.31 5.18 -27.34
C ASP A 150 -13.47 4.12 -28.07
N LYS A 151 -12.13 4.19 -27.95
CA LYS A 151 -11.24 3.12 -28.44
C LYS A 151 -11.41 1.83 -27.65
N ALA A 152 -11.52 1.93 -26.32
CA ALA A 152 -11.63 0.78 -25.44
C ALA A 152 -12.92 -0.01 -25.71
N LYS A 153 -14.04 0.66 -26.02
CA LYS A 153 -15.29 0.01 -26.43
C LYS A 153 -15.18 -0.83 -27.69
N GLN A 154 -14.29 -0.47 -28.62
CA GLN A 154 -14.10 -1.20 -29.87
C GLN A 154 -13.34 -2.52 -29.66
N HIS A 155 -12.55 -2.61 -28.59
CA HIS A 155 -11.68 -3.76 -28.32
C HIS A 155 -12.10 -4.60 -27.12
N PHE A 156 -12.85 -4.03 -26.18
CA PHE A 156 -13.12 -4.63 -24.88
C PHE A 156 -14.58 -4.47 -24.45
N LYS A 157 -15.05 -5.46 -23.69
CA LYS A 157 -16.35 -5.37 -23.01
C LYS A 157 -16.20 -4.48 -21.78
N ILE A 158 -16.60 -3.22 -21.90
CA ILE A 158 -16.52 -2.27 -20.79
C ILE A 158 -17.61 -2.55 -19.76
N ARG A 159 -17.22 -2.66 -18.49
CA ARG A 159 -18.11 -2.82 -17.35
C ARG A 159 -18.46 -1.49 -16.71
N ILE A 160 -17.45 -0.67 -16.44
CA ILE A 160 -17.61 0.61 -15.72
C ILE A 160 -16.69 1.67 -16.34
N LYS A 161 -17.18 2.91 -16.44
CA LYS A 161 -16.37 4.11 -16.68
C LYS A 161 -16.61 5.10 -15.55
N SER A 162 -15.54 5.62 -14.98
CA SER A 162 -15.55 6.74 -14.03
C SER A 162 -14.56 7.82 -14.47
N GLN A 163 -14.47 8.91 -13.71
CA GLN A 163 -13.48 9.96 -13.94
C GLN A 163 -12.03 9.49 -13.68
N LEU A 164 -11.85 8.43 -12.88
CA LEU A 164 -10.53 7.98 -12.43
C LEU A 164 -10.08 6.67 -13.10
N ALA A 165 -11.03 5.85 -13.56
CA ALA A 165 -10.72 4.57 -14.17
C ALA A 165 -11.78 4.05 -15.14
N ILE A 166 -11.35 3.19 -16.07
CA ILE A 166 -12.18 2.34 -16.92
C ILE A 166 -11.96 0.88 -16.52
N ILE A 167 -13.04 0.15 -16.27
CA ILE A 167 -13.02 -1.26 -15.90
C ILE A 167 -13.60 -2.10 -17.03
N PHE A 168 -12.87 -3.12 -17.47
CA PHE A 168 -13.25 -3.99 -18.58
C PHE A 168 -12.66 -5.39 -18.46
N ASP A 169 -13.28 -6.33 -19.16
CA ASP A 169 -12.84 -7.73 -19.17
C ASP A 169 -11.85 -7.98 -20.32
N TYR A 170 -10.75 -8.68 -20.05
CA TYR A 170 -9.82 -9.13 -21.08
C TYR A 170 -9.14 -10.44 -20.69
N LYS A 171 -9.24 -11.47 -21.55
CA LYS A 171 -8.62 -12.80 -21.35
C LYS A 171 -8.88 -13.41 -19.95
N ASN A 172 -10.13 -13.33 -19.47
CA ASN A 172 -10.59 -13.78 -18.14
C ASN A 172 -9.97 -13.01 -16.95
N CYS A 173 -9.35 -11.85 -17.21
CA CYS A 173 -8.88 -10.94 -16.18
C CYS A 173 -9.78 -9.70 -16.11
N ASP A 174 -10.00 -9.20 -14.89
CA ASP A 174 -10.65 -7.90 -14.69
C ASP A 174 -9.57 -6.82 -14.73
N ILE A 175 -9.68 -5.91 -15.70
CA ILE A 175 -8.72 -4.82 -15.89
C ILE A 175 -9.31 -3.52 -15.36
N THR A 176 -8.53 -2.77 -14.59
CA THR A 176 -8.82 -1.38 -14.22
C THR A 176 -7.72 -0.48 -14.74
N LEU A 177 -7.99 0.30 -15.79
CA LEU A 177 -7.07 1.29 -16.36
C LEU A 177 -7.32 2.66 -15.73
N PHE A 178 -6.26 3.30 -15.20
CA PHE A 178 -6.29 4.65 -14.66
C PHE A 178 -5.80 5.70 -15.66
N ASN A 179 -6.12 6.97 -15.40
CA ASN A 179 -5.65 8.14 -16.17
C ASN A 179 -4.12 8.27 -16.26
N SER A 180 -3.37 7.64 -15.36
CA SER A 180 -1.91 7.64 -15.36
C SER A 180 -1.28 6.57 -16.25
N GLY A 181 -2.09 5.73 -16.92
CA GLY A 181 -1.63 4.54 -17.64
C GLY A 181 -1.43 3.32 -16.74
N ARG A 182 -1.49 3.49 -15.41
CA ARG A 182 -1.46 2.39 -14.45
C ARG A 182 -2.62 1.44 -14.69
N MET A 183 -2.38 0.13 -14.55
CA MET A 183 -3.42 -0.89 -14.63
C MET A 183 -3.42 -1.81 -13.41
N LEU A 184 -4.61 -2.09 -12.86
CA LEU A 184 -4.82 -3.25 -11.99
C LEU A 184 -5.32 -4.40 -12.85
N ILE A 185 -4.68 -5.56 -12.71
CA ILE A 185 -5.03 -6.79 -13.42
C ILE A 185 -5.38 -7.83 -12.37
N LYS A 186 -6.67 -8.15 -12.22
CA LYS A 186 -7.14 -9.20 -11.30
C LYS A 186 -7.20 -10.55 -12.00
N ASN A 187 -7.17 -11.62 -11.21
CA ASN A 187 -7.23 -13.00 -11.68
C ASN A 187 -6.05 -13.38 -12.59
N VAL A 188 -4.87 -12.85 -12.30
CA VAL A 188 -3.63 -13.20 -12.98
C VAL A 188 -2.78 -14.10 -12.09
N ASP A 189 -2.12 -15.08 -12.70
CA ASP A 189 -1.39 -16.16 -12.03
C ASP A 189 0.12 -15.88 -11.89
N ASN A 190 0.69 -15.08 -12.79
CA ASN A 190 2.10 -14.72 -12.76
C ASN A 190 2.40 -13.35 -13.39
N GLU A 191 3.63 -12.87 -13.13
CA GLU A 191 4.11 -11.56 -13.57
C GLU A 191 4.27 -11.45 -15.09
N GLU A 192 4.73 -12.52 -15.75
CA GLU A 192 4.97 -12.52 -17.19
C GLU A 192 3.65 -12.32 -17.96
N LYS A 193 2.60 -13.03 -17.55
CA LYS A 193 1.24 -12.90 -18.09
C LYS A 193 0.67 -11.52 -17.82
N ALA A 194 0.86 -10.97 -16.61
CA ALA A 194 0.41 -9.61 -16.27
C ALA A 194 1.07 -8.56 -17.18
N LEU A 195 2.39 -8.64 -17.36
CA LEU A 195 3.13 -7.73 -18.25
C LEU A 195 2.74 -7.90 -19.72
N LYS A 196 2.48 -9.13 -20.17
CA LYS A 196 2.00 -9.40 -21.53
C LYS A 196 0.63 -8.78 -21.77
N ILE A 197 -0.32 -9.00 -20.85
CA ILE A 197 -1.67 -8.41 -20.90
C ILE A 197 -1.57 -6.88 -20.94
N TYR A 198 -0.75 -6.30 -20.06
CA TYR A 198 -0.52 -4.86 -20.02
C TYR A 198 -0.04 -4.31 -21.38
N ARG A 199 1.00 -4.91 -21.99
CA ARG A 199 1.52 -4.48 -23.29
C ARG A 199 0.47 -4.58 -24.41
N GLU A 200 -0.23 -5.71 -24.49
CA GLU A 200 -1.28 -5.92 -25.50
C GLU A 200 -2.40 -4.88 -25.39
N ILE A 201 -2.79 -4.51 -24.16
CA ILE A 201 -3.80 -3.47 -23.94
C ILE A 201 -3.25 -2.10 -24.34
N CYS A 202 -2.02 -1.77 -23.96
CA CYS A 202 -1.39 -0.51 -24.34
C CYS A 202 -1.28 -0.35 -25.86
N GLU A 203 -0.92 -1.41 -26.58
CA GLU A 203 -0.88 -1.44 -28.04
C GLU A 203 -2.27 -1.22 -28.66
N LYS A 204 -3.29 -1.95 -28.17
CA LYS A 204 -4.68 -1.81 -28.67
C LYS A 204 -5.26 -0.42 -28.43
N LEU A 205 -4.90 0.23 -27.32
CA LEU A 205 -5.38 1.57 -26.98
C LEU A 205 -4.51 2.69 -27.56
N GLY A 206 -3.33 2.36 -28.09
CA GLY A 206 -2.37 3.34 -28.60
C GLY A 206 -1.80 4.25 -27.51
N ILE A 207 -1.47 3.67 -26.35
CA ILE A 207 -0.90 4.37 -25.18
C ILE A 207 0.50 3.87 -24.80
N ALA A 208 1.09 3.01 -25.63
CA ALA A 208 2.46 2.52 -25.49
C ALA A 208 3.47 3.59 -25.91
#